data_AF-A0A536DQ44-F1
#
_entry.id   AF-A0A536DQ44-F1
#
_cell.length_a   1.000
_cell.length_b   1.000
_cell.length_c   1.000
_cell.angle_alpha   90.00
_cell.angle_beta   90.00
_cell.angle_gamma   90.00
#
_symmetry.space_group_name_H-M   'P 1'
#
loop_
_entity.id
_entity.type
_entity.pdbx_description
1 polymer ?
#
loop_
_entity_poly.entity_id
_entity_poly.type
_entity_poly.pdbx_seq_one_letter_code
_entity_poly.pdbx_strand_id
1 'polypeptide(L)'
;MKLTMRRLLLGPENSRAATLATSQHAIYALACLVMIMHTLDLATGLRMMLVYGINLEQNPLARFIMHNAGPLALVEFKLGVVLAAVVLFVRTAKIGRPRLARNCLLIAAVIGILGWTSNLVG
;
A
#
# COMPACT_ATOMS: atom_id res chain seq x y z
N MET A 1 15.70 3.18 -28.05
CA MET A 1 14.38 3.17 -27.37
C MET A 1 14.41 3.09 -25.83
N LYS A 2 15.55 2.92 -25.14
CA LYS A 2 15.60 2.80 -23.67
C LYS A 2 15.61 4.13 -22.89
N LEU A 3 16.06 5.24 -23.50
CA LEU A 3 16.19 6.53 -22.81
C LEU A 3 14.85 7.23 -22.56
N THR A 4 13.90 7.13 -23.48
CA THR A 4 12.62 7.84 -23.42
C THR A 4 11.73 7.30 -22.32
N MET A 5 11.64 5.98 -22.18
CA MET A 5 10.84 5.32 -21.16
C MET A 5 11.42 5.52 -19.75
N ARG A 6 12.75 5.59 -19.64
CA ARG A 6 13.45 5.91 -18.39
C ARG A 6 13.16 7.34 -17.93
N ARG A 7 13.17 8.32 -18.84
CA ARG A 7 12.80 9.71 -18.54
C ARG A 7 11.33 9.85 -18.17
N LEU A 8 10.43 9.11 -18.83
CA LEU A 8 9.00 9.15 -18.55
C LEU A 8 8.66 8.58 -17.17
N LEU A 9 9.30 7.46 -16.80
CA LEU A 9 9.04 6.78 -15.52
C LEU A 9 9.77 7.39 -14.31
N LEU A 10 10.93 8.04 -14.53
CA LEU A 10 11.78 8.54 -13.44
C LEU A 10 11.82 10.07 -13.34
N GLY A 11 11.27 10.80 -14.32
CA GLY A 11 11.33 12.26 -14.39
C GLY A 11 12.76 12.78 -14.67
N PRO A 12 12.92 14.11 -14.84
CA PRO A 12 14.24 14.71 -15.00
C PRO A 12 15.07 14.46 -13.74
N GLU A 13 16.25 13.86 -13.89
CA GLU A 13 17.05 13.39 -12.75
C GLU A 13 17.53 14.53 -11.82
N ASN A 14 17.42 15.77 -12.28
CA ASN A 14 18.00 16.97 -11.66
C ASN A 14 16.96 18.02 -11.24
N SER A 15 15.65 17.72 -11.30
CA SER A 15 14.64 18.69 -10.84
C SER A 15 14.61 18.75 -9.32
N ARG A 16 14.63 19.97 -8.75
CA ARG A 16 14.51 20.19 -7.28
C ARG A 16 13.32 19.43 -6.66
N ALA A 17 12.22 19.31 -7.41
CA ALA A 17 11.04 18.54 -7.02
C ALA A 17 11.31 17.03 -6.87
N ALA A 18 12.14 16.43 -7.73
CA ALA A 18 12.51 15.03 -7.64
C ALA A 18 13.36 14.78 -6.38
N THR A 19 14.30 15.69 -6.07
CA THR A 19 15.14 15.62 -4.87
C THR A 19 14.31 15.74 -3.59
N LEU A 20 13.38 16.69 -3.54
CA LEU A 20 12.44 16.87 -2.41
C LEU A 20 11.53 15.65 -2.23
N ALA A 21 10.97 15.12 -3.32
CA ALA A 21 10.08 13.95 -3.29
C ALA A 21 10.79 12.64 -2.92
N THR A 22 12.12 12.58 -3.04
CA THR A 22 12.94 11.44 -2.60
C THR A 22 13.65 11.67 -1.26
N SER A 23 13.35 12.78 -0.58
CA SER A 23 13.89 13.05 0.75
C SER A 23 13.46 11.97 1.74
N GLN A 24 14.27 11.73 2.77
CA GLN A 24 13.98 10.74 3.80
C GLN A 24 12.64 11.02 4.50
N HIS A 25 12.32 12.29 4.76
CA HIS A 25 11.02 12.70 5.30
C HIS A 25 9.86 12.37 4.35
N ALA A 26 10.01 12.61 3.04
CA ALA A 26 8.97 12.28 2.06
C ALA A 26 8.71 10.76 1.99
N ILE A 27 9.77 9.93 2.06
CA ILE A 27 9.63 8.47 2.09
C ILE A 27 8.90 8.00 3.35
N TYR A 28 9.25 8.54 4.53
CA TYR A 28 8.53 8.20 5.76
C TYR A 28 7.09 8.70 5.75
N ALA A 29 6.82 9.90 5.24
CA ALA A 29 5.46 10.41 5.08
C ALA A 29 4.62 9.51 4.16
N LEU A 30 5.20 9.06 3.04
CA LEU A 30 4.56 8.08 2.15
C LEU A 30 4.35 6.73 2.84
N ALA A 31 5.31 6.24 3.61
CA ALA A 31 5.16 5.01 4.40
C ALA A 31 4.01 5.12 5.40
N CYS A 32 3.90 6.23 6.14
CA CYS A 32 2.78 6.49 7.04
C CYS A 32 1.45 6.55 6.27
N LEU A 33 1.41 7.23 5.13
CA LEU A 33 0.22 7.29 4.29
C LEU A 33 -0.23 5.89 3.83
N VAL A 34 0.70 5.05 3.38
CA VAL A 34 0.42 3.65 3.02
C VAL A 34 -0.19 2.90 4.20
N MET A 35 0.43 2.99 5.38
CA MET A 35 -0.10 2.33 6.58
C MET A 35 -1.52 2.78 6.92
N ILE A 36 -1.80 4.09 6.85
CA ILE A 36 -3.15 4.64 7.10
C ILE A 36 -4.14 4.10 6.07
N MET A 37 -3.83 4.19 4.78
CA MET A 37 -4.76 3.75 3.73
C MET A 37 -5.09 2.26 3.82
N HIS A 38 -4.10 1.41 4.07
CA HIS A 38 -4.31 -0.03 4.25
C HIS A 38 -5.04 -0.37 5.56
N THR A 39 -4.87 0.43 6.61
CA THR A 39 -5.63 0.29 7.85
C THR A 39 -7.10 0.66 7.64
N LEU A 40 -7.38 1.74 6.90
CA LEU A 40 -8.73 2.15 6.53
C LEU A 40 -9.41 1.08 5.66
N ASP A 41 -8.72 0.55 4.65
CA ASP A 41 -9.19 -0.55 3.81
C ASP A 41 -9.51 -1.81 4.64
N LEU A 42 -8.61 -2.22 5.55
CA LEU A 42 -8.87 -3.33 6.46
C LEU A 42 -10.09 -3.07 7.35
N ALA A 43 -10.22 -1.88 7.93
CA ALA A 43 -11.32 -1.54 8.82
C ALA A 43 -12.67 -1.54 8.08
N THR A 44 -12.73 -0.96 6.88
CA THR A 44 -13.95 -0.98 6.06
C THR A 44 -14.28 -2.39 5.55
N GLY A 45 -13.28 -3.16 5.13
CA GLY A 45 -13.46 -4.55 4.68
C GLY A 45 -13.96 -5.48 5.80
N LEU A 46 -13.39 -5.35 7.00
CA LEU A 46 -13.87 -6.07 8.18
C LEU A 46 -15.30 -5.68 8.54
N ARG A 47 -15.61 -4.38 8.55
CA ARG A 47 -16.98 -3.92 8.79
C ARG A 47 -17.94 -4.52 7.77
N MET A 48 -17.58 -4.51 6.48
CA MET A 48 -18.40 -5.06 5.41
C MET A 48 -18.65 -6.56 5.62
N MET A 49 -17.61 -7.35 5.89
CA MET A 49 -17.75 -8.79 6.17
C MET A 49 -18.56 -9.10 7.43
N LEU A 50 -18.43 -8.29 8.48
CA LEU A 50 -19.12 -8.51 9.76
C LEU A 50 -20.60 -8.07 9.72
N VAL A 51 -20.92 -7.01 9.00
CA VAL A 51 -22.28 -6.43 8.96
C VAL A 51 -23.10 -6.98 7.80
N TYR A 52 -22.52 -7.05 6.61
CA TYR A 52 -23.22 -7.43 5.37
C TYR A 52 -22.94 -8.88 4.95
N GLY A 53 -21.95 -9.52 5.58
CA GLY A 53 -21.64 -10.93 5.42
C GLY A 53 -20.41 -11.20 4.56
N ILE A 54 -19.76 -12.33 4.86
CA ILE A 54 -18.46 -12.73 4.31
C ILE A 54 -18.50 -12.94 2.77
N ASN A 55 -19.68 -13.22 2.19
CA ASN A 55 -19.81 -13.50 0.76
C ASN A 55 -19.64 -12.27 -0.15
N LEU A 56 -19.74 -11.06 0.40
CA LEU A 56 -19.53 -9.81 -0.34
C LEU A 56 -18.03 -9.52 -0.56
N GLU A 57 -17.15 -10.07 0.26
CA GLU A 57 -15.71 -9.92 0.11
C GLU A 57 -15.22 -10.64 -1.15
N GLN A 58 -14.76 -9.89 -2.15
CA GLN A 58 -14.32 -10.43 -3.43
C GLN A 58 -12.96 -11.13 -3.35
N ASN A 59 -12.13 -10.81 -2.34
CA ASN A 59 -10.84 -11.45 -2.18
C ASN A 59 -10.98 -12.87 -1.60
N PRO A 60 -10.69 -13.94 -2.37
CA PRO A 60 -10.87 -15.31 -1.90
C PRO A 60 -9.96 -15.65 -0.72
N LEU A 61 -8.78 -15.02 -0.63
CA LEU A 61 -7.85 -15.23 0.49
C LEU A 61 -8.38 -14.57 1.77
N ALA A 62 -8.89 -13.35 1.69
CA ALA A 62 -9.49 -12.67 2.85
C ALA A 62 -10.71 -13.46 3.36
N ARG A 63 -11.55 -13.93 2.44
CA ARG A 63 -12.71 -14.79 2.74
C ARG A 63 -12.29 -16.09 3.43
N PHE A 64 -11.26 -16.76 2.91
CA PHE A 64 -10.73 -17.98 3.50
C PHE A 64 -10.21 -17.77 4.92
N ILE A 65 -9.42 -16.72 5.15
CA ILE A 65 -8.88 -16.41 6.48
C ILE A 65 -10.02 -16.06 7.44
N MET A 66 -10.95 -15.19 7.04
CA MET A 66 -12.09 -14.80 7.85
C MET A 66 -12.96 -16.00 8.25
N HIS A 67 -13.19 -16.93 7.31
CA HIS A 67 -14.00 -18.12 7.56
C HIS A 67 -13.31 -19.13 8.49
N ASN A 68 -12.00 -19.36 8.35
CA ASN A 68 -11.30 -20.44 9.07
C ASN A 68 -10.62 -19.97 10.36
N ALA A 69 -10.15 -18.72 10.42
CA ALA A 69 -9.34 -18.18 11.51
C ALA A 69 -9.94 -16.91 12.14
N GLY A 70 -11.03 -16.37 11.57
CA GLY A 70 -11.76 -15.25 12.11
C GLY A 70 -11.15 -13.87 11.81
N PRO A 71 -11.77 -12.80 12.34
CA PRO A 71 -11.40 -11.42 12.02
C PRO A 71 -10.02 -11.02 12.51
N LEU A 72 -9.59 -11.51 13.68
CA LEU A 72 -8.29 -11.16 14.25
C LEU A 72 -7.14 -11.69 13.38
N ALA A 73 -7.24 -12.93 12.90
CA ALA A 73 -6.26 -13.50 11.98
C ALA A 73 -6.15 -12.71 10.67
N LEU A 74 -7.28 -12.19 10.17
CA LEU A 74 -7.28 -11.34 8.98
C LEU A 74 -6.57 -10.00 9.24
N VAL A 75 -6.76 -9.39 10.41
CA VAL A 75 -6.05 -8.17 10.82
C VAL A 75 -4.55 -8.42 10.84
N GLU A 76 -4.12 -9.44 11.57
CA GLU A 76 -2.70 -9.78 11.75
C GLU A 76 -2.03 -10.08 10.41
N PHE A 77 -2.68 -10.89 9.56
CA PHE A 77 -2.16 -11.23 8.25
C PHE A 77 -2.03 -9.99 7.35
N LYS A 78 -3.11 -9.18 7.22
CA LYS A 78 -3.11 -8.02 6.33
C LYS A 78 -2.12 -6.95 6.80
N LEU A 79 -2.14 -6.61 8.09
CA LEU A 79 -1.20 -5.62 8.64
C LEU A 79 0.24 -6.13 8.62
N GLY A 80 0.48 -7.42 8.88
CA GLY A 80 1.80 -8.02 8.81
C GLY A 80 2.40 -7.93 7.41
N VAL A 81 1.63 -8.27 6.38
CA VAL A 81 2.06 -8.17 4.98
C VAL A 81 2.35 -6.71 4.59
N VAL A 82 1.45 -5.79 4.93
CA VAL A 82 1.63 -4.36 4.61
C VAL A 82 2.84 -3.79 5.33
N LEU A 83 3.02 -4.09 6.62
CA LEU A 83 4.17 -3.64 7.40
C LEU A 83 5.47 -4.19 6.83
N ALA A 84 5.52 -5.47 6.46
CA ALA A 84 6.69 -6.08 5.82
C ALA A 84 7.04 -5.37 4.49
N ALA A 85 6.04 -5.09 3.65
CA ALA A 85 6.24 -4.37 2.40
C ALA A 85 6.76 -2.93 2.63
N VAL A 86 6.15 -2.19 3.57
CA VAL A 86 6.58 -0.84 3.93
C VAL A 86 8.03 -0.83 4.45
N VAL A 87 8.38 -1.74 5.36
CA VAL A 87 9.74 -1.88 5.88
C VAL A 87 10.72 -2.19 4.75
N LEU A 88 10.36 -3.08 3.82
CA LEU A 88 11.18 -3.41 2.66
C LEU A 88 11.43 -2.19 1.77
N PHE A 89 10.40 -1.39 1.48
CA PHE A 89 10.54 -0.19 0.64
C PHE A 89 11.34 0.91 1.34
N VAL A 90 11.12 1.13 2.63
CA VAL A 90 11.94 2.07 3.42
C VAL A 90 13.41 1.64 3.45
N ARG A 91 13.69 0.34 3.63
CA ARG A 91 15.06 -0.20 3.54
C ARG A 91 15.66 -0.01 2.14
N THR A 92 14.85 -0.22 1.11
CA THR A 92 15.26 0.01 -0.30
C THR A 92 15.66 1.47 -0.54
N ALA A 93 14.96 2.43 0.07
CA ALA A 93 15.34 3.83 0.02
C ALA A 93 16.71 4.08 0.69
N LYS A 94 16.95 3.46 1.85
CA LYS A 94 18.22 3.56 2.59
C LYS A 94 19.42 2.95 1.85
N ILE A 95 19.20 1.93 1.01
CA ILE A 95 20.24 1.29 0.17
C ILE A 95 20.55 2.13 -1.10
N GLY A 96 20.06 3.37 -1.17
CA GLY A 96 20.36 4.28 -2.29
C GLY A 96 19.43 4.14 -3.49
N ARG A 97 18.26 3.48 -3.33
CA ARG A 97 17.22 3.39 -4.37
C ARG A 97 15.92 4.13 -3.97
N PRO A 98 15.97 5.44 -3.62
CA PRO A 98 14.81 6.15 -3.10
C PRO A 98 13.70 6.38 -4.12
N ARG A 99 14.01 6.49 -5.42
CA ARG A 99 12.99 6.62 -6.48
C ARG A 99 12.15 5.35 -6.63
N LEU A 100 12.79 4.18 -6.57
CA LEU A 100 12.10 2.90 -6.63
C LEU A 100 11.21 2.75 -5.40
N ALA A 101 11.76 2.99 -4.21
CA ALA A 101 11.00 2.95 -2.96
C ALA A 101 9.78 3.88 -2.99
N ARG A 102 9.95 5.12 -3.46
CA ARG A 102 8.86 6.08 -3.63
C ARG A 102 7.76 5.55 -4.56
N ASN A 103 8.14 5.08 -5.74
CA ASN A 103 7.17 4.57 -6.71
C ASN A 103 6.43 3.33 -6.16
N CYS A 104 7.13 2.42 -5.47
CA CYS A 104 6.51 1.28 -4.80
C CYS A 104 5.54 1.72 -3.69
N LEU A 105 5.91 2.69 -2.86
CA LEU A 105 5.04 3.24 -1.82
C LEU A 105 3.82 3.95 -2.41
N LEU A 106 3.98 4.70 -3.51
CA LEU A 106 2.85 5.33 -4.20
C LEU A 106 1.87 4.29 -4.75
N ILE A 107 2.38 3.24 -5.40
CA ILE A 107 1.55 2.12 -5.88
C ILE A 107 0.84 1.47 -4.70
N ALA A 108 1.54 1.19 -3.60
CA ALA A 108 0.94 0.62 -2.40
C ALA A 108 -0.16 1.52 -1.81
N ALA A 109 0.04 2.84 -1.79
CA ALA A 109 -0.96 3.80 -1.31
C ALA A 109 -2.21 3.78 -2.21
N VAL A 110 -2.03 3.75 -3.53
CA VAL A 110 -3.14 3.64 -4.49
C VAL A 110 -3.92 2.34 -4.29
N ILE A 111 -3.24 1.21 -4.07
CA ILE A 111 -3.90 -0.07 -3.77
C ILE A 111 -4.74 0.05 -2.48
N GLY A 112 -4.20 0.67 -1.44
CA GLY A 112 -4.94 0.90 -0.19
C GLY A 112 -6.16 1.80 -0.38
N ILE A 113 -6.05 2.86 -1.19
CA ILE A 113 -7.18 3.72 -1.55
C ILE A 113 -8.25 2.92 -2.30
N LEU A 114 -7.85 2.14 -3.30
CA LEU A 114 -8.78 1.33 -4.09
C LEU A 114 -9.55 0.34 -3.21
N GLY A 115 -8.85 -0.39 -2.34
CA GLY A 115 -9.49 -1.30 -1.38
C GLY A 115 -10.44 -0.59 -0.43
N TRP A 116 -10.01 0.55 0.15
CA TRP A 116 -10.87 1.36 0.99
C TRP A 116 -12.15 1.80 0.26
N THR A 117 -12.02 2.30 -0.97
CA THR A 117 -13.17 2.74 -1.77
C THR A 117 -14.08 1.60 -2.20
N SER A 118 -13.55 0.41 -2.53
CA SER A 118 -14.39 -0.73 -2.91
C SER A 118 -15.26 -1.20 -1.76
N ASN A 119 -14.73 -1.17 -0.54
CA ASN A 119 -15.44 -1.62 0.67
C ASN A 119 -16.47 -0.58 1.17
N LEU A 120 -16.50 0.63 0.61
CA LEU A 120 -17.53 1.64 0.90
C LEU A 120 -18.73 1.53 -0.05
N VAL A 121 -18.55 0.94 -1.23
CA VAL A 121 -19.59 0.84 -2.26
C VAL A 121 -20.23 -0.55 -2.28
N GLY A 122 -19.51 -1.59 -1.85
CA GLY A 122 -20.03 -2.95 -1.68
C GLY A 122 -20.67 -3.15 -0.32
#